data_AF-A0A200QPM0-F1
#
_entry.id   AF-A0A200QPM0-F1
#
_cell.length_a   1.000
_cell.length_b   1.000
_cell.length_c   1.000
_cell.angle_alpha   90.00
_cell.angle_beta   90.00
_cell.angle_gamma   90.00
#
_symmetry.space_group_name_H-M   'P 1'
#
loop_
_entity.id
_entity.type
_entity.pdbx_description
1 polymer ?
#
loop_
_entity_poly.entity_id
_entity_poly.type
_entity_poly.pdbx_seq_one_letter_code
_entity_poly.pdbx_strand_id
1 'polypeptide(L)'
;MEGGLGICSIEDVVSSFRLKGLWSGMVNKSIWASFICGKYGIDNISLAGYASPCTASKFWKECAYLIPVLVKNSAWKVGRGDINFWLENWSNEGALAATFSDEDQPIPISLREASEADFIIPGLADSSIPQVRNLFESRLSADSDKRLWAITSDGTFTIKSAFEQLRKVAPPCPFARFYWANFIPKKLSVFFWRSIHKAIPVDVRIQNCAISLASGCVCCAHRQVESFDHLFMHGDIAASLWDYFAPPFDIRRGDFHNFWDFIWAWFNVAPVGSQMGSLGTLIPLVIIWETWRERNRRTHNDPHSGLSSIRYKILKWIQDINPMFKVNKCSPVRIQNILHICRVNLTPVHRKPIKVVRWSTPPPGYFILNTDGSAANSSAAGGGVVRDYQGHIVAAFHRFYGPGTNNLAESRALLDGLALCKQMGIRRIEVRVDSRLVASWFHYKCEIPWSLLRWWLMIRELAQVLDLVVGHVYREVNAPADFMASLGMSSRSDHNFMSDFPAYLVGLARLDRMGFPYIRIG
;
A
#
# COMPACT_ATOMS: atom_id res chain seq x y z
N MET A 1 -11.31 -9.29 11.03
CA MET A 1 -9.85 -9.29 10.88
C MET A 1 -9.53 -9.41 9.40
N GLU A 2 -8.59 -8.63 8.90
CA GLU A 2 -8.10 -8.73 7.51
C GLU A 2 -7.20 -9.95 7.32
N GLY A 3 -7.03 -10.40 6.07
CA GLY A 3 -6.19 -11.56 5.72
C GLY A 3 -6.90 -12.91 5.76
N GLY A 4 -8.22 -12.93 5.51
CA GLY A 4 -9.05 -14.14 5.46
C GLY A 4 -9.19 -14.75 4.05
N LEU A 5 -10.33 -15.41 3.80
CA LEU A 5 -10.65 -16.08 2.53
C LEU A 5 -11.00 -15.14 1.36
N GLY A 6 -10.85 -13.82 1.52
CA GLY A 6 -11.37 -12.84 0.58
C GLY A 6 -12.90 -12.73 0.61
N ILE A 7 -13.54 -13.16 1.71
CA ILE A 7 -14.98 -12.97 1.93
C ILE A 7 -15.19 -11.51 2.32
N CYS A 8 -16.00 -10.82 1.53
CA CYS A 8 -16.36 -9.42 1.72
C CYS A 8 -17.80 -9.30 2.22
N SER A 9 -18.11 -8.20 2.91
CA SER A 9 -19.50 -7.85 3.22
C SER A 9 -20.28 -7.66 1.91
N ILE A 10 -21.39 -8.37 1.77
CA ILE A 10 -22.26 -8.23 0.60
C ILE A 10 -22.84 -6.81 0.51
N GLU A 11 -23.08 -6.16 1.64
CA GLU A 11 -23.58 -4.78 1.72
C GLU A 11 -22.56 -3.78 1.16
N ASP A 12 -21.28 -3.94 1.51
CA ASP A 12 -20.20 -3.09 1.01
C ASP A 12 -20.00 -3.30 -0.51
N VAL A 13 -20.11 -4.55 -0.97
CA VAL A 13 -20.06 -4.88 -2.40
C VAL A 13 -21.21 -4.21 -3.14
N VAL A 14 -22.45 -4.37 -2.66
CA VAL A 14 -23.64 -3.75 -3.26
C VAL A 14 -23.51 -2.23 -3.29
N SER A 15 -23.05 -1.60 -2.20
CA SER A 15 -22.81 -0.16 -2.13
C SER A 15 -21.76 0.29 -3.15
N SER A 16 -20.71 -0.50 -3.39
CA SER A 16 -19.69 -0.20 -4.40
C SER A 16 -20.26 -0.22 -5.83
N PHE A 17 -21.17 -1.15 -6.12
CA PHE A 17 -21.87 -1.20 -7.41
C PHE A 17 -22.87 -0.04 -7.57
N ARG A 18 -23.55 0.37 -6.50
CA ARG A 18 -24.41 1.56 -6.51
C ARG A 18 -23.61 2.83 -6.76
N LEU A 19 -22.45 2.98 -6.12
CA LEU A 19 -21.52 4.08 -6.39
C LEU A 19 -21.03 4.09 -7.84
N LYS A 20 -20.78 2.90 -8.43
CA LYS A 20 -20.49 2.79 -9.87
C LYS A 20 -21.66 3.25 -10.73
N GLY A 21 -22.89 2.89 -10.36
CA GLY A 21 -24.11 3.34 -11.03
C GLY A 21 -24.22 4.87 -11.01
N LEU A 22 -24.05 5.47 -9.83
CA LEU A 22 -23.99 6.93 -9.66
C LEU A 22 -22.89 7.54 -10.55
N TRP A 23 -21.64 7.08 -10.43
CA TRP A 23 -20.51 7.55 -11.24
C TRP A 23 -20.79 7.48 -12.74
N SER A 24 -21.36 6.37 -13.20
CA SER A 24 -21.70 6.16 -14.61
C SER A 24 -22.81 7.11 -15.08
N GLY A 25 -23.76 7.43 -14.20
CA GLY A 25 -24.80 8.43 -14.48
C GLY A 25 -24.20 9.82 -14.64
N MET A 26 -23.17 10.14 -13.86
CA MET A 26 -22.52 11.46 -13.89
C MET A 26 -21.54 11.64 -15.04
N VAL A 27 -20.77 10.60 -15.40
CA VAL A 27 -19.63 10.76 -16.32
C VAL A 27 -19.93 10.26 -17.73
N ASN A 28 -20.84 9.30 -17.90
CA ASN A 28 -21.09 8.71 -19.22
C ASN A 28 -22.16 9.49 -20.00
N LYS A 29 -21.99 9.57 -21.32
CA LYS A 29 -22.99 10.12 -22.24
C LYS A 29 -23.99 9.07 -22.76
N SER A 30 -24.19 8.00 -21.98
CA SER A 30 -25.11 6.92 -22.37
C SER A 30 -26.58 7.34 -22.25
N ILE A 31 -27.47 6.70 -23.01
CA ILE A 31 -28.92 6.92 -22.92
C ILE A 31 -29.41 6.74 -21.46
N TRP A 32 -28.89 5.72 -20.76
CA TRP A 32 -29.24 5.47 -19.37
C TRP A 32 -28.84 6.63 -18.45
N ALA A 33 -27.64 7.19 -18.64
CA ALA A 33 -27.15 8.33 -17.86
C ALA A 33 -28.03 9.57 -18.09
N SER A 34 -28.29 9.92 -19.36
CA SER A 34 -29.18 11.04 -19.70
C SER A 34 -30.59 10.87 -19.12
N PHE A 35 -31.13 9.65 -19.17
CA PHE A 35 -32.44 9.35 -18.58
C PHE A 35 -32.44 9.51 -17.07
N ILE A 36 -31.44 9.00 -16.36
CA ILE A 36 -31.33 9.09 -14.90
C ILE A 36 -31.16 10.54 -14.45
N CYS A 37 -30.29 11.30 -15.11
CA CYS A 37 -30.09 12.73 -14.89
C CYS A 37 -31.40 13.51 -15.07
N GLY A 38 -32.08 13.32 -16.21
CA GLY A 38 -33.34 13.99 -16.49
C GLY A 38 -34.48 13.58 -15.55
N LYS A 39 -34.61 12.29 -15.24
CA LYS A 39 -35.69 11.75 -14.40
C LYS A 39 -35.60 12.22 -12.95
N TYR A 40 -34.38 12.30 -12.41
CA TYR A 40 -34.16 12.59 -11.00
C TYR A 40 -33.57 13.97 -10.74
N GLY A 41 -33.43 14.80 -11.79
CA GLY A 41 -32.96 16.18 -11.69
C GLY A 41 -31.55 16.29 -11.12
N ILE A 42 -30.68 15.31 -11.40
CA ILE A 42 -29.28 15.35 -10.96
C ILE A 42 -28.42 15.95 -12.06
N ASP A 43 -27.61 16.93 -11.69
CA ASP A 43 -26.72 17.65 -12.60
C ASP A 43 -25.26 17.25 -12.34
N ASN A 44 -24.47 17.19 -13.41
CA ASN A 44 -23.04 16.92 -13.40
C ASN A 44 -22.21 18.04 -12.77
N ILE A 45 -22.78 19.24 -12.72
CA ILE A 45 -22.14 20.49 -12.31
C ILE A 45 -22.02 20.62 -10.77
N SER A 46 -23.06 20.23 -10.03
CA SER A 46 -23.07 20.31 -8.57
C SER A 46 -23.79 19.12 -7.95
N LEU A 47 -23.00 18.24 -7.33
CA LEU A 47 -23.53 17.10 -6.58
C LEU A 47 -23.72 17.39 -5.09
N ALA A 48 -22.88 18.25 -4.55
CA ALA A 48 -22.92 18.63 -3.16
C ALA A 48 -24.21 19.44 -2.89
N GLY A 49 -25.11 18.87 -2.10
CA GLY A 49 -26.43 19.44 -1.82
C GLY A 49 -27.59 18.78 -2.57
N TYR A 50 -27.32 17.83 -3.47
CA TYR A 50 -28.40 17.07 -4.11
C TYR A 50 -29.20 16.24 -3.10
N ALA A 51 -30.52 16.43 -3.09
CA ALA A 51 -31.47 15.60 -2.38
C ALA A 51 -32.34 14.82 -3.36
N SER A 52 -32.42 13.49 -3.19
CA SER A 52 -33.24 12.66 -4.07
C SER A 52 -34.73 13.02 -3.92
N PRO A 53 -35.50 13.14 -5.04
CA PRO A 53 -36.94 13.38 -4.97
C PRO A 53 -37.67 12.32 -4.12
N CYS A 54 -38.77 12.70 -3.47
CA CYS A 54 -39.58 11.76 -2.68
C CYS A 54 -40.11 10.59 -3.53
N THR A 55 -40.39 10.86 -4.82
CA THR A 55 -40.84 9.91 -5.85
C THR A 55 -39.72 9.04 -6.42
N ALA A 56 -38.47 9.25 -6.00
CA ALA A 56 -37.34 8.47 -6.48
C ALA A 56 -37.48 6.99 -6.12
N SER A 57 -36.97 6.12 -7.01
CA SER A 57 -36.95 4.68 -6.75
C SER A 57 -36.05 4.38 -5.55
N LYS A 58 -36.32 3.28 -4.83
CA LYS A 58 -35.47 2.83 -3.74
C LYS A 58 -34.01 2.70 -4.19
N PHE A 59 -33.77 2.13 -5.37
CA PHE A 59 -32.44 2.02 -5.94
C PHE A 59 -31.74 3.38 -6.07
N TRP A 60 -32.43 4.41 -6.57
CA TRP A 60 -31.83 5.73 -6.73
C TRP A 60 -31.57 6.43 -5.40
N LYS A 61 -32.47 6.31 -4.42
CA LYS A 61 -32.26 6.85 -3.08
C LYS A 61 -30.98 6.30 -2.44
N GLU A 62 -30.74 5.01 -2.62
CA GLU A 62 -29.51 4.34 -2.14
C GLU A 62 -28.26 4.77 -2.92
N CYS A 63 -28.37 5.10 -4.21
CA CYS A 63 -27.26 5.68 -4.97
C CYS A 63 -26.98 7.12 -4.51
N ALA A 64 -28.01 7.94 -4.36
CA ALA A 64 -27.92 9.33 -3.91
C ALA A 64 -27.31 9.46 -2.51
N TYR A 65 -27.59 8.50 -1.62
CA TYR A 65 -26.95 8.41 -0.30
C TYR A 65 -25.40 8.35 -0.37
N LEU A 66 -24.84 7.87 -1.49
CA LEU A 66 -23.39 7.76 -1.70
C LEU A 66 -22.76 9.00 -2.35
N ILE A 67 -23.52 10.05 -2.64
CA ILE A 67 -23.01 11.30 -3.22
C ILE A 67 -21.89 11.93 -2.37
N PRO A 68 -22.00 12.04 -1.03
CA PRO A 68 -20.91 12.59 -0.22
C PRO A 68 -19.60 11.81 -0.39
N VAL A 69 -19.69 10.47 -0.52
CA VAL A 69 -18.53 9.61 -0.78
C VAL A 69 -17.96 9.88 -2.17
N LEU A 70 -18.82 10.07 -3.18
CA LEU A 70 -18.39 10.39 -4.54
C LEU A 70 -17.65 11.73 -4.59
N VAL A 71 -18.27 12.80 -4.07
CA VAL A 71 -17.72 14.17 -4.13
C VAL A 71 -16.37 14.24 -3.41
N LYS A 72 -16.30 13.69 -2.19
CA LYS A 72 -15.05 13.63 -1.41
C LYS A 72 -13.91 12.95 -2.15
N ASN A 73 -14.22 11.92 -2.95
CA ASN A 73 -13.26 11.11 -3.67
C ASN A 73 -13.18 11.47 -5.17
N SER A 74 -13.61 12.68 -5.53
CA SER A 74 -13.54 13.21 -6.89
C SER A 74 -12.53 14.35 -7.00
N ALA A 75 -12.04 14.51 -8.22
CA ALA A 75 -11.13 15.56 -8.67
C ALA A 75 -11.57 16.00 -10.07
N TRP A 76 -10.97 17.05 -10.63
CA TRP A 76 -11.39 17.57 -11.94
C TRP A 76 -10.24 18.00 -12.84
N LYS A 77 -10.45 17.79 -14.15
CA LYS A 77 -9.83 18.60 -15.20
C LYS A 77 -10.85 19.62 -15.67
N VAL A 78 -10.51 20.90 -15.53
CA VAL A 78 -11.38 22.04 -15.79
C VAL A 78 -11.31 22.39 -17.28
N GLY A 79 -12.47 22.44 -17.93
CA GLY A 79 -12.64 23.01 -19.25
C GLY A 79 -13.31 24.38 -19.18
N ARG A 80 -14.63 24.40 -19.40
CA ARG A 80 -15.40 25.66 -19.38
C ARG A 80 -15.58 26.24 -17.99
N GLY A 81 -15.40 25.43 -16.94
CA GLY A 81 -15.59 25.86 -15.56
C GLY A 81 -17.07 25.92 -15.18
N ASP A 82 -17.92 25.10 -15.81
CA ASP A 82 -19.35 25.07 -15.50
C ASP A 82 -19.63 24.39 -14.14
N ILE A 83 -18.61 23.84 -13.49
CA ILE A 83 -18.65 23.18 -12.17
C ILE A 83 -18.77 24.17 -11.00
N ASN A 84 -19.33 23.73 -9.88
CA ASN A 84 -19.48 24.55 -8.68
C ASN A 84 -18.12 24.99 -8.08
N PHE A 85 -17.94 26.27 -7.83
CA PHE A 85 -16.70 26.85 -7.29
C PHE A 85 -16.37 26.39 -5.86
N TRP A 86 -17.38 26.27 -4.99
CA TRP A 86 -17.16 26.05 -3.57
C TRP A 86 -17.08 24.56 -3.20
N LEU A 87 -17.96 23.76 -3.80
CA LEU A 87 -18.27 22.42 -3.31
C LEU A 87 -17.60 21.30 -4.12
N GLU A 88 -17.14 21.60 -5.34
CA GLU A 88 -16.44 20.63 -6.18
C GLU A 88 -14.92 20.82 -6.08
N ASN A 89 -14.18 19.71 -6.08
CA ASN A 89 -12.72 19.72 -5.93
C ASN A 89 -12.00 20.03 -7.26
N TRP A 90 -12.20 21.24 -7.78
CA TRP A 90 -11.61 21.66 -9.04
C TRP A 90 -10.14 22.08 -8.92
N SER A 91 -9.74 22.54 -7.74
CA SER A 91 -8.35 22.88 -7.41
C SER A 91 -7.46 21.64 -7.27
N ASN A 92 -8.08 20.46 -7.10
CA ASN A 92 -7.42 19.19 -6.77
C ASN A 92 -6.71 19.19 -5.41
N GLU A 93 -6.96 20.19 -4.56
CA GLU A 93 -6.47 20.29 -3.19
C GLU A 93 -7.59 20.17 -2.14
N GLY A 94 -8.82 19.95 -2.58
CA GLY A 94 -10.02 19.85 -1.75
C GLY A 94 -11.11 20.83 -2.20
N ALA A 95 -12.33 20.65 -1.68
CA ALA A 95 -13.42 21.61 -1.86
C ALA A 95 -13.10 22.90 -1.08
N LEU A 96 -13.23 24.06 -1.74
CA LEU A 96 -12.82 25.35 -1.17
C LEU A 96 -13.74 25.82 -0.04
N ALA A 97 -15.01 25.37 -0.03
CA ALA A 97 -15.98 25.74 1.00
C ALA A 97 -15.44 25.51 2.43
N ALA A 98 -14.71 24.43 2.66
CA ALA A 98 -14.20 24.10 3.99
C ALA A 98 -12.98 24.94 4.43
N THR A 99 -12.34 25.65 3.49
CA THR A 99 -11.06 26.33 3.74
C THR A 99 -11.16 27.84 3.61
N PHE A 100 -12.00 28.33 2.70
CA PHE A 100 -12.04 29.74 2.28
C PHE A 100 -13.41 30.40 2.43
N SER A 101 -14.46 29.64 2.73
CA SER A 101 -15.80 30.22 2.93
C SER A 101 -15.91 30.76 4.35
N ASP A 102 -16.30 32.04 4.47
CA ASP A 102 -16.67 32.65 5.76
C ASP A 102 -18.11 32.26 6.19
N GLU A 103 -18.87 31.62 5.28
CA GLU A 103 -20.25 31.20 5.49
C GLU A 103 -20.38 29.67 5.62
N ASP A 104 -21.27 29.19 6.48
CA ASP A 104 -21.59 27.77 6.65
C ASP A 104 -22.19 27.13 5.38
N GLN A 105 -22.88 27.92 4.55
CA GLN A 105 -23.42 27.50 3.26
C GLN A 105 -23.19 28.57 2.19
N PRO A 106 -22.09 28.50 1.44
CA PRO A 106 -21.77 29.50 0.43
C PRO A 106 -22.79 29.46 -0.71
N ILE A 107 -23.10 30.64 -1.25
CA ILE A 107 -23.99 30.79 -2.40
C ILE A 107 -23.43 30.00 -3.59
N PRO A 108 -24.21 29.11 -4.22
CA PRO A 108 -23.75 28.37 -5.39
C PRO A 108 -23.40 29.32 -6.54
N ILE A 109 -22.16 29.22 -7.03
CA ILE A 109 -21.64 29.93 -8.20
C ILE A 109 -20.76 28.98 -9.00
N SER A 110 -20.76 29.09 -10.34
CA SER A 110 -19.84 28.31 -11.17
C SER A 110 -18.41 28.86 -11.10
N LEU A 111 -17.42 28.00 -11.32
CA LEU A 111 -16.02 28.41 -11.41
C LEU A 111 -15.81 29.45 -12.52
N ARG A 112 -16.55 29.33 -13.61
CA ARG A 112 -16.55 30.26 -14.72
C ARG A 112 -17.00 31.66 -14.28
N GLU A 113 -18.18 31.77 -13.69
CA GLU A 113 -18.71 33.05 -13.19
C GLU A 113 -17.78 33.67 -12.15
N ALA A 114 -17.26 32.86 -11.22
CA ALA A 114 -16.30 33.32 -10.23
C ALA A 114 -15.02 33.88 -10.89
N SER A 115 -14.51 33.23 -11.95
CA SER A 115 -13.34 33.72 -12.69
C SER A 115 -13.63 34.98 -13.51
N GLU A 116 -14.82 35.09 -14.11
CA GLU A 116 -15.27 36.28 -14.86
C GLU A 116 -15.46 37.50 -13.91
N ALA A 117 -15.78 37.25 -12.64
CA ALA A 117 -15.86 38.25 -11.58
C ALA A 117 -14.52 38.50 -10.84
N ASP A 118 -13.39 38.01 -11.38
CA ASP A 118 -12.07 38.16 -10.77
C ASP A 118 -11.96 37.60 -9.33
N PHE A 119 -12.82 36.64 -9.00
CA PHE A 119 -13.01 36.03 -7.68
C PHE A 119 -13.50 37.02 -6.61
N ILE A 120 -14.03 38.18 -6.99
CA ILE A 120 -14.70 39.10 -6.07
C ILE A 120 -16.14 38.62 -5.90
N ILE A 121 -16.32 37.62 -5.04
CA ILE A 121 -17.59 36.92 -4.83
C ILE A 121 -17.99 36.90 -3.35
N PRO A 122 -19.29 36.85 -3.02
CA PRO A 122 -19.73 36.72 -1.64
C PRO A 122 -19.13 35.48 -0.94
N GLY A 123 -18.70 35.64 0.30
CA GLY A 123 -18.13 34.57 1.13
C GLY A 123 -16.64 34.29 0.93
N LEU A 124 -15.97 34.94 -0.03
CA LEU A 124 -14.52 34.86 -0.20
C LEU A 124 -13.84 36.14 0.31
N ALA A 125 -12.98 36.02 1.32
CA ALA A 125 -12.20 37.15 1.82
C ALA A 125 -11.19 37.68 0.79
N ASP A 126 -11.04 39.01 0.69
CA ASP A 126 -10.10 39.67 -0.24
C ASP A 126 -8.64 39.20 -0.07
N SER A 127 -8.25 38.85 1.16
CA SER A 127 -6.92 38.32 1.49
C SER A 127 -6.64 36.95 0.87
N SER A 128 -7.69 36.19 0.55
CA SER A 128 -7.61 34.84 -0.03
C SER A 128 -7.62 34.84 -1.56
N ILE A 129 -8.05 35.93 -2.20
CA ILE A 129 -8.15 36.04 -3.67
C ILE A 129 -6.82 35.69 -4.38
N PRO A 130 -5.64 36.17 -3.96
CA PRO A 130 -4.38 35.82 -4.63
C PRO A 130 -4.09 34.31 -4.59
N GLN A 131 -4.45 33.63 -3.50
CA GLN A 131 -4.25 32.19 -3.34
C GLN A 131 -5.20 31.42 -4.25
N VAL A 132 -6.48 31.79 -4.30
CA VAL A 132 -7.48 31.18 -5.20
C VAL A 132 -7.10 31.38 -6.66
N ARG A 133 -6.61 32.56 -7.03
CA ARG A 133 -6.13 32.83 -8.39
C ARG A 133 -4.98 31.91 -8.78
N ASN A 134 -4.04 31.67 -7.86
CA ASN A 134 -2.95 30.72 -8.10
C ASN A 134 -3.47 29.28 -8.28
N LEU A 135 -4.45 28.85 -7.47
CA LEU A 135 -5.11 27.56 -7.65
C LEU A 135 -5.81 27.45 -9.00
N PHE A 136 -6.45 28.54 -9.46
CA PHE A 136 -7.06 28.60 -10.78
C PHE A 136 -6.02 28.48 -11.88
N GLU A 137 -4.97 29.31 -11.90
CA GLU A 137 -3.94 29.26 -12.95
C GLU A 137 -3.20 27.91 -13.00
N SER A 138 -3.00 27.26 -11.84
CA SER A 138 -2.31 25.97 -11.74
C SER A 138 -3.23 24.74 -11.87
N ARG A 139 -4.52 24.94 -12.16
CA ARG A 139 -5.51 23.85 -12.29
C ARG A 139 -5.17 22.91 -13.44
N LEU A 140 -5.65 21.67 -13.35
CA LEU A 140 -5.60 20.77 -14.49
C LEU A 140 -6.62 21.22 -15.53
N SER A 141 -6.17 21.61 -16.72
CA SER A 141 -7.05 22.04 -17.82
C SER A 141 -7.40 20.92 -18.80
N ALA A 142 -8.53 21.05 -19.48
CA ALA A 142 -8.99 20.18 -20.56
C ALA A 142 -9.95 20.94 -21.50
N ASP A 143 -10.33 20.36 -22.64
CA ASP A 143 -11.29 20.99 -23.56
C ASP A 143 -12.72 21.07 -23.01
N SER A 144 -13.04 20.20 -22.04
CA SER A 144 -14.33 20.12 -21.37
C SER A 144 -14.12 19.70 -19.93
N ASP A 145 -15.05 20.10 -19.04
CA ASP A 145 -15.01 19.67 -17.64
C ASP A 145 -15.08 18.13 -17.56
N LYS A 146 -14.08 17.52 -16.92
CA LYS A 146 -13.95 16.06 -16.78
C LYS A 146 -13.69 15.70 -15.33
N ARG A 147 -14.64 14.97 -14.73
CA ARG A 147 -14.50 14.43 -13.38
C ARG A 147 -13.53 13.24 -13.38
N LEU A 148 -12.63 13.22 -12.41
CA LEU A 148 -11.65 12.18 -12.15
C LEU A 148 -11.98 11.50 -10.83
N TRP A 149 -11.77 10.18 -10.78
CA TRP A 149 -11.84 9.44 -9.54
C TRP A 149 -10.51 9.61 -8.80
N ALA A 150 -10.51 10.42 -7.74
CA ALA A 150 -9.27 10.90 -7.12
C ALA A 150 -8.43 9.79 -6.48
N ILE A 151 -9.05 8.63 -6.20
CA ILE A 151 -8.39 7.50 -5.51
C ILE A 151 -7.42 6.75 -6.44
N THR A 152 -7.69 6.73 -7.74
CA THR A 152 -6.85 6.01 -8.70
C THR A 152 -5.89 6.98 -9.38
N SER A 153 -4.69 6.50 -9.71
CA SER A 153 -3.65 7.33 -10.31
C SER A 153 -4.00 7.80 -11.72
N ASP A 154 -4.75 7.00 -12.48
CA ASP A 154 -5.22 7.32 -13.84
C ASP A 154 -6.53 8.14 -13.83
N GLY A 155 -7.14 8.33 -12.66
CA GLY A 155 -8.41 9.03 -12.50
C GLY A 155 -9.62 8.20 -12.92
N THR A 156 -9.45 6.89 -13.17
CA THR A 156 -10.54 6.01 -13.60
C THR A 156 -11.27 5.40 -12.40
N PHE A 157 -12.60 5.35 -12.47
CA PHE A 157 -13.38 4.72 -11.41
C PHE A 157 -13.25 3.19 -11.49
N THR A 158 -12.92 2.56 -10.36
CA THR A 158 -12.99 1.10 -10.23
C THR A 158 -13.83 0.69 -9.03
N ILE A 159 -14.56 -0.43 -9.18
CA ILE A 159 -15.33 -1.02 -8.07
C ILE A 159 -14.39 -1.37 -6.91
N LYS A 160 -13.17 -1.84 -7.21
CA LYS A 160 -12.16 -2.17 -6.19
C LYS A 160 -11.81 -0.95 -5.34
N SER A 161 -11.49 0.19 -5.97
CA SER A 161 -11.16 1.42 -5.23
C SER A 161 -12.36 1.98 -4.47
N ALA A 162 -13.57 1.87 -5.02
CA ALA A 162 -14.80 2.25 -4.33
C ALA A 162 -15.06 1.39 -3.09
N PHE A 163 -14.90 0.08 -3.22
CA PHE A 163 -15.04 -0.88 -2.13
C PHE A 163 -14.08 -0.59 -0.98
N GLU A 164 -12.81 -0.28 -1.28
CA GLU A 164 -11.83 0.10 -0.27
C GLU A 164 -12.20 1.38 0.49
N GLN A 165 -12.92 2.32 -0.13
CA GLN A 165 -13.39 3.55 0.53
C GLN A 165 -14.66 3.33 1.37
N LEU A 166 -15.51 2.39 0.98
CA LEU A 166 -16.79 2.13 1.65
C LEU A 166 -16.65 1.15 2.80
N ARG A 167 -15.76 0.17 2.69
CA ARG A 167 -15.64 -0.91 3.66
C ARG A 167 -15.06 -0.41 4.99
N LYS A 168 -15.50 -1.04 6.08
CA LYS A 168 -14.85 -0.88 7.38
C LYS A 168 -13.62 -1.79 7.44
N VAL A 169 -12.44 -1.18 7.38
CA VAL A 169 -11.17 -1.92 7.47
C VAL A 169 -11.03 -2.52 8.87
N ALA A 170 -10.90 -3.85 8.94
CA ALA A 170 -10.69 -4.54 10.21
C ALA A 170 -9.19 -4.58 10.58
N PRO A 171 -8.83 -4.82 11.85
CA PRO A 171 -7.44 -5.06 12.22
C PRO A 171 -6.85 -6.25 11.44
N PRO A 172 -5.58 -6.18 10.99
CA PRO A 172 -4.93 -7.29 10.30
C PRO A 172 -4.80 -8.50 11.22
N CYS A 173 -5.11 -9.70 10.71
CA CYS A 173 -4.88 -10.92 11.45
C CYS A 173 -3.37 -11.15 11.62
N PRO A 174 -2.86 -11.27 12.86
CA PRO A 174 -1.43 -11.40 13.11
C PRO A 174 -0.87 -12.73 12.59
N PHE A 175 -1.73 -13.73 12.40
CA PHE A 175 -1.36 -15.04 11.86
C PHE A 175 -1.40 -15.14 10.33
N ALA A 176 -2.08 -14.21 9.62
CA ALA A 176 -2.39 -14.34 8.19
C ALA A 176 -1.17 -14.62 7.31
N ARG A 177 -0.06 -13.93 7.57
CA ARG A 177 1.18 -14.10 6.81
C ARG A 177 1.76 -15.52 6.86
N PHE A 178 1.46 -16.28 7.91
CA PHE A 178 2.03 -17.61 8.14
C PHE A 178 1.20 -18.68 7.44
N TYR A 179 -0.09 -18.79 7.76
CA TYR A 179 -0.93 -19.85 7.20
C TYR A 179 -1.32 -19.61 5.74
N TRP A 180 -1.16 -18.40 5.20
CA TRP A 180 -1.30 -18.11 3.77
C TRP A 180 0.01 -18.19 2.97
N ALA A 181 1.12 -18.56 3.60
CA ALA A 181 2.38 -18.71 2.88
C ALA A 181 2.23 -19.66 1.68
N ASN A 182 2.88 -19.35 0.56
CA ASN A 182 2.67 -20.02 -0.72
C ASN A 182 2.92 -21.54 -0.70
N PHE A 183 3.77 -22.02 0.22
CA PHE A 183 4.06 -23.44 0.38
C PHE A 183 3.03 -24.19 1.24
N ILE A 184 2.11 -23.49 1.90
CA ILE A 184 1.05 -24.10 2.70
C ILE A 184 -0.12 -24.49 1.79
N PRO A 185 -0.51 -25.78 1.77
CA PRO A 185 -1.71 -26.23 1.06
C PRO A 185 -2.95 -25.47 1.53
N LYS A 186 -3.76 -24.98 0.58
CA LYS A 186 -4.93 -24.13 0.89
C LYS A 186 -5.92 -24.77 1.85
N LYS A 187 -6.07 -26.10 1.87
CA LYS A 187 -6.92 -26.79 2.85
C LYS A 187 -6.46 -26.59 4.30
N LEU A 188 -5.14 -26.55 4.55
CA LEU A 188 -4.59 -26.27 5.88
C LEU A 188 -4.83 -24.81 6.25
N SER A 189 -4.62 -23.89 5.30
CA SER A 189 -4.90 -22.46 5.47
C SER A 189 -6.37 -22.19 5.82
N VAL A 190 -7.30 -22.78 5.07
CA VAL A 190 -8.75 -22.65 5.30
C VAL A 190 -9.12 -23.25 6.66
N PHE A 191 -8.57 -24.39 7.02
CA PHE A 191 -8.83 -25.03 8.31
C PHE A 191 -8.34 -24.18 9.49
N PHE A 192 -7.13 -23.63 9.41
CA PHE A 192 -6.60 -22.73 10.42
C PHE A 192 -7.38 -21.42 10.49
N TRP A 193 -7.78 -20.86 9.35
CA TRP A 193 -8.68 -19.71 9.29
C TRP A 193 -10.01 -20.00 10.02
N ARG A 194 -10.63 -21.15 9.77
CA ARG A 194 -11.85 -21.56 10.51
C ARG A 194 -11.62 -21.67 12.01
N SER A 195 -10.42 -22.09 12.42
CA SER A 195 -10.03 -22.17 13.82
C SER A 195 -10.01 -20.78 14.48
N ILE A 196 -9.40 -19.78 13.83
CA ILE A 196 -9.37 -18.39 14.30
C ILE A 196 -10.79 -17.83 14.45
N HIS A 197 -11.69 -18.18 13.52
CA HIS A 197 -13.06 -17.69 13.49
C HIS A 197 -14.04 -18.51 14.36
N LYS A 198 -13.55 -19.40 15.24
CA LYS A 198 -14.37 -20.27 16.11
C LYS A 198 -15.42 -21.06 15.31
N ALA A 199 -15.04 -21.50 14.11
CA ALA A 199 -15.90 -22.19 13.14
C ALA A 199 -15.55 -23.70 13.00
N ILE A 200 -14.81 -24.24 13.96
CA ILE A 200 -14.54 -25.68 14.07
C ILE A 200 -15.61 -26.29 15.00
N PRO A 201 -16.35 -27.31 14.54
CA PRO A 201 -17.47 -27.89 15.29
C PRO A 201 -16.96 -28.93 16.30
N VAL A 202 -16.25 -28.45 17.32
CA VAL A 202 -16.01 -29.21 18.56
C VAL A 202 -17.29 -29.21 19.41
N ASP A 203 -17.46 -30.21 20.27
CA ASP A 203 -18.67 -30.38 21.08
C ASP A 203 -19.11 -29.11 21.80
N VAL A 204 -18.20 -28.45 22.53
CA VAL A 204 -18.49 -27.20 23.25
C VAL A 204 -18.97 -26.10 22.31
N ARG A 205 -18.46 -26.05 21.07
CA ARG A 205 -18.91 -25.06 20.08
C ARG A 205 -20.30 -25.38 19.55
N ILE A 206 -20.62 -26.65 19.37
CA ILE A 206 -21.95 -27.11 18.93
C ILE A 206 -23.00 -26.82 20.03
N GLN A 207 -22.66 -27.07 21.30
CA GLN A 207 -23.51 -26.71 22.45
C GLN A 207 -23.84 -25.21 22.48
N ASN A 208 -22.86 -24.35 22.17
CA ASN A 208 -23.08 -22.89 22.05
C ASN A 208 -24.01 -22.48 20.91
N CYS A 209 -24.35 -23.38 19.98
CA CYS A 209 -25.36 -23.18 18.93
C CYS A 209 -26.74 -23.72 19.34
N ALA A 210 -26.99 -23.88 20.65
CA ALA A 210 -28.25 -24.38 21.23
C ALA A 210 -28.61 -25.82 20.82
N ILE A 211 -27.60 -26.65 20.51
CA ILE A 211 -27.78 -28.08 20.22
C ILE A 211 -27.40 -28.88 21.47
N SER A 212 -28.33 -29.68 21.99
CA SER A 212 -28.09 -30.56 23.15
C SER A 212 -27.29 -31.79 22.75
N LEU A 213 -26.11 -31.98 23.37
CA LEU A 213 -25.27 -33.16 23.23
C LEU A 213 -24.40 -33.36 24.48
N ALA A 214 -24.03 -34.61 24.77
CA ALA A 214 -23.05 -34.95 25.79
C ALA A 214 -21.64 -34.79 25.22
N SER A 215 -20.84 -33.89 25.80
CA SER A 215 -19.47 -33.66 25.32
C SER A 215 -18.52 -34.74 25.83
N GLY A 216 -17.70 -35.29 24.93
CA GLY A 216 -16.69 -36.27 25.31
C GLY A 216 -15.70 -36.55 24.18
N CYS A 217 -14.47 -36.09 24.36
CA CYS A 217 -13.43 -36.16 23.34
C CYS A 217 -13.09 -37.62 23.00
N VAL A 218 -13.37 -38.00 21.76
CA VAL A 218 -13.12 -39.35 21.22
C VAL A 218 -11.62 -39.66 21.02
N CYS A 219 -10.77 -38.65 21.11
CA CYS A 219 -9.33 -38.78 21.01
C CYS A 219 -8.66 -39.15 22.33
N CYS A 220 -9.38 -39.10 23.46
CA CYS A 220 -8.83 -39.30 24.79
C CYS A 220 -9.40 -40.55 25.45
N ALA A 221 -8.58 -41.24 26.24
CA ALA A 221 -9.01 -42.44 26.97
C ALA A 221 -10.12 -42.11 27.99
N HIS A 222 -9.98 -40.98 28.68
CA HIS A 222 -10.88 -40.54 29.75
C HIS A 222 -12.05 -39.65 29.29
N ARG A 223 -12.33 -39.57 27.97
CA ARG A 223 -13.49 -38.86 27.38
C ARG A 223 -13.76 -37.46 27.98
N GLN A 224 -12.72 -36.69 28.21
CA GLN A 224 -12.80 -35.32 28.75
C GLN A 224 -13.62 -34.39 27.82
N VAL A 225 -14.12 -33.27 28.34
CA VAL A 225 -14.91 -32.30 27.56
C VAL A 225 -14.14 -31.83 26.33
N GLU A 226 -14.75 -31.95 25.15
CA GLU A 226 -14.14 -31.58 23.88
C GLU A 226 -14.29 -30.08 23.59
N SER A 227 -13.41 -29.29 24.19
CA SER A 227 -13.17 -27.90 23.81
C SER A 227 -12.13 -27.79 22.69
N PHE A 228 -12.00 -26.61 22.09
CA PHE A 228 -10.99 -26.36 21.04
C PHE A 228 -9.56 -26.57 21.58
N ASP A 229 -9.23 -25.95 22.72
CA ASP A 229 -7.92 -26.07 23.37
C ASP A 229 -7.69 -27.51 23.87
N HIS A 230 -8.72 -28.20 24.36
CA HIS A 230 -8.60 -29.61 24.70
C HIS A 230 -8.24 -30.45 23.47
N LEU A 231 -9.00 -30.34 22.37
CA LEU A 231 -8.78 -31.16 21.19
C LEU A 231 -7.41 -30.91 20.53
N PHE A 232 -6.98 -29.65 20.44
CA PHE A 232 -5.78 -29.29 19.67
C PHE A 232 -4.51 -29.06 20.50
N MET A 233 -4.60 -28.97 21.83
CA MET A 233 -3.43 -28.74 22.70
C MET A 233 -3.30 -29.79 23.79
N HIS A 234 -4.35 -30.05 24.58
CA HIS A 234 -4.23 -30.82 25.82
C HIS A 234 -4.59 -32.31 25.72
N GLY A 235 -5.39 -32.70 24.74
CA GLY A 235 -5.89 -34.07 24.60
C GLY A 235 -4.78 -35.07 24.27
N ASP A 236 -5.00 -36.34 24.61
CA ASP A 236 -3.97 -37.40 24.60
C ASP A 236 -3.19 -37.46 23.27
N ILE A 237 -3.90 -37.40 22.14
CA ILE A 237 -3.28 -37.40 20.80
C ILE A 237 -2.49 -36.12 20.55
N ALA A 238 -3.10 -34.96 20.79
CA ALA A 238 -2.46 -33.67 20.54
C ALA A 238 -1.21 -33.50 21.41
N ALA A 239 -1.32 -33.76 22.71
CA ALA A 239 -0.21 -33.71 23.66
C ALA A 239 0.94 -34.61 23.21
N SER A 240 0.67 -35.87 22.85
CA SER A 240 1.69 -36.81 22.36
C SER A 240 2.40 -36.31 21.09
N LEU A 241 1.67 -35.67 20.18
CA LEU A 241 2.26 -35.11 18.96
C LEU A 241 3.11 -33.87 19.26
N TRP A 242 2.63 -32.95 20.10
CA TRP A 242 3.39 -31.77 20.49
C TRP A 242 4.65 -32.13 21.26
N ASP A 243 4.56 -33.08 22.19
CA ASP A 243 5.70 -33.50 23.01
C ASP A 243 6.77 -34.23 22.18
N TYR A 244 6.42 -34.72 20.98
CA TYR A 244 7.39 -35.23 19.99
C TYR A 244 8.02 -34.13 19.13
N PHE A 245 7.22 -33.20 18.60
CA PHE A 245 7.68 -32.24 17.59
C PHE A 245 8.17 -30.91 18.16
N ALA A 246 7.71 -30.47 19.33
CA ALA A 246 8.01 -29.15 19.90
C ALA A 246 9.40 -29.03 20.56
N PRO A 247 9.92 -30.03 21.30
CA PRO A 247 11.21 -29.89 21.98
C PRO A 247 12.40 -29.52 21.09
N PRO A 248 12.54 -30.03 19.84
CA PRO A 248 13.60 -29.61 18.92
C PRO A 248 13.58 -28.11 18.56
N PHE A 249 12.43 -27.46 18.72
CA PHE A 249 12.23 -26.04 18.49
C PHE A 249 12.42 -25.20 19.77
N ASP A 250 12.75 -25.86 20.89
CA ASP A 250 12.81 -25.28 22.23
C ASP A 250 11.48 -24.66 22.68
N ILE A 251 10.39 -25.33 22.32
CA ILE A 251 9.03 -24.95 22.71
C ILE A 251 8.48 -26.07 23.59
N ARG A 252 8.01 -25.72 24.79
CA ARG A 252 7.33 -26.67 25.67
C ARG A 252 5.87 -26.28 25.79
N ARG A 253 4.99 -27.23 25.52
CA ARG A 253 3.53 -27.04 25.61
C ARG A 253 3.08 -26.55 26.99
N GLY A 254 3.75 -26.99 28.06
CA GLY A 254 3.44 -26.61 29.44
C GLY A 254 3.68 -25.14 29.78
N ASP A 255 4.45 -24.41 28.96
CA ASP A 255 4.75 -22.99 29.19
C ASP A 255 3.60 -22.07 28.75
N PHE A 256 2.55 -22.61 28.13
CA PHE A 256 1.46 -21.84 27.54
C PHE A 256 0.10 -22.25 28.11
N HIS A 257 -0.72 -21.26 28.44
CA HIS A 257 -2.07 -21.47 28.99
C HIS A 257 -3.17 -21.61 27.94
N ASN A 258 -2.98 -21.07 26.75
CA ASN A 258 -3.95 -21.15 25.66
C ASN A 258 -3.29 -21.51 24.33
N PHE A 259 -4.09 -22.06 23.43
CA PHE A 259 -3.62 -22.53 22.13
C PHE A 259 -2.98 -21.43 21.26
N TRP A 260 -3.48 -20.20 21.32
CA TRP A 260 -3.05 -19.14 20.42
C TRP A 260 -1.65 -18.62 20.75
N ASP A 261 -1.32 -18.46 22.04
CA ASP A 261 0.03 -18.09 22.48
C ASP A 261 1.04 -19.18 22.13
N PHE A 262 0.64 -20.45 22.27
CA PHE A 262 1.46 -21.59 21.88
C PHE A 262 1.76 -21.59 20.36
N ILE A 263 0.76 -21.37 19.51
CA ILE A 263 0.97 -21.26 18.05
C ILE A 263 1.79 -20.02 17.69
N TRP A 264 1.60 -18.91 18.42
CA TRP A 264 2.40 -17.71 18.21
C TRP A 264 3.90 -17.96 18.43
N ALA A 265 4.26 -18.71 19.49
CA ALA A 265 5.64 -19.10 19.74
C ALA A 265 6.21 -19.95 18.59
N TRP A 266 5.44 -20.92 18.08
CA TRP A 266 5.82 -21.73 16.92
C TRP A 266 6.10 -20.90 15.67
N PHE A 267 5.19 -19.98 15.32
CA PHE A 267 5.31 -19.17 14.11
C PHE A 267 6.47 -18.17 14.16
N ASN A 268 6.95 -17.82 15.36
CA ASN A 268 8.04 -16.88 15.57
C ASN A 268 9.34 -17.53 16.06
N VAL A 269 9.46 -18.86 16.02
CA VAL A 269 10.63 -19.60 16.51
C VAL A 269 11.95 -19.27 15.76
N ALA A 270 11.84 -18.77 14.54
CA ALA A 270 12.97 -18.38 13.69
C ALA A 270 12.55 -17.29 12.69
N PRO A 271 13.50 -16.55 12.09
CA PRO A 271 13.18 -15.50 11.13
C PRO A 271 12.36 -16.00 9.95
N VAL A 272 11.30 -15.24 9.59
CA VAL A 272 10.53 -15.48 8.36
C VAL A 272 11.47 -15.43 7.15
N GLY A 273 11.40 -16.47 6.31
CA GLY A 273 12.30 -16.68 5.16
C GLY A 273 13.46 -17.65 5.41
N SER A 274 13.64 -18.12 6.66
CA SER A 274 14.51 -19.26 6.99
C SER A 274 13.76 -20.58 6.87
N GLN A 275 14.47 -21.68 6.61
CA GLN A 275 13.87 -23.02 6.57
C GLN A 275 13.28 -23.42 7.93
N MET A 276 13.94 -23.06 9.04
CA MET A 276 13.44 -23.33 10.39
C MET A 276 12.11 -22.60 10.63
N GLY A 277 11.96 -21.35 10.15
CA GLY A 277 10.70 -20.61 10.25
C GLY A 277 9.59 -21.22 9.39
N SER A 278 9.92 -21.72 8.19
CA SER A 278 8.97 -22.45 7.34
C SER A 278 8.49 -23.74 8.00
N LEU A 279 9.39 -24.51 8.62
CA LEU A 279 9.03 -25.70 9.40
C LEU A 279 8.20 -25.35 10.64
N GLY A 280 8.59 -24.30 11.38
CA GLY A 280 7.85 -23.80 12.53
C GLY A 280 6.44 -23.30 12.19
N THR A 281 6.22 -22.90 10.94
CA THR A 281 4.87 -22.59 10.41
C THR A 281 4.11 -23.84 9.99
N LEU A 282 4.76 -24.76 9.26
CA LEU A 282 4.11 -25.93 8.68
C LEU A 282 3.68 -26.96 9.72
N ILE A 283 4.58 -27.31 10.65
CA ILE A 283 4.39 -28.40 11.60
C ILE A 283 3.11 -28.21 12.42
N PRO A 284 2.86 -27.04 13.04
CA PRO A 284 1.64 -26.84 13.80
C PRO A 284 0.37 -26.98 12.98
N LEU A 285 0.37 -26.45 11.75
CA LEU A 285 -0.78 -26.51 10.83
C LEU A 285 -1.11 -27.96 10.41
N VAL A 286 -0.09 -28.79 10.26
CA VAL A 286 -0.25 -30.22 9.94
C VAL A 286 -0.72 -31.00 11.18
N ILE A 287 -0.16 -30.72 12.37
CA ILE A 287 -0.56 -31.40 13.61
C ILE A 287 -2.04 -31.19 13.90
N ILE A 288 -2.52 -29.94 13.86
CA ILE A 288 -3.95 -29.67 14.11
C ILE A 288 -4.85 -30.32 13.04
N TRP A 289 -4.40 -30.35 11.78
CA TRP A 289 -5.16 -30.92 10.69
C TRP A 289 -5.29 -32.44 10.83
N GLU A 290 -4.19 -33.14 11.11
CA GLU A 290 -4.21 -34.60 11.30
C GLU A 290 -4.94 -34.97 12.59
N THR A 291 -4.86 -34.15 13.65
CA THR A 291 -5.66 -34.32 14.87
C THR A 291 -7.16 -34.19 14.56
N TRP A 292 -7.56 -33.19 13.79
CA TRP A 292 -8.95 -33.00 13.36
C TRP A 292 -9.45 -34.16 12.51
N ARG A 293 -8.63 -34.63 11.56
CA ARG A 293 -8.97 -35.78 10.71
C ARG A 293 -9.16 -37.05 11.53
N GLU A 294 -8.27 -37.30 12.49
CA GLU A 294 -8.38 -38.45 13.37
C GLU A 294 -9.61 -38.38 14.26
N ARG A 295 -9.91 -37.21 14.84
CA ARG A 295 -11.14 -36.97 15.60
C ARG A 295 -12.36 -37.34 14.77
N ASN A 296 -12.49 -36.82 13.55
CA ASN A 296 -13.65 -37.08 12.71
C ASN A 296 -13.79 -38.56 12.32
N ARG A 297 -12.69 -39.26 12.03
CA ARG A 297 -12.73 -40.71 11.77
C ARG A 297 -13.32 -41.47 12.95
N ARG A 298 -12.86 -41.15 14.17
CA ARG A 298 -13.37 -41.78 15.39
C ARG A 298 -14.84 -41.44 15.65
N THR A 299 -15.25 -40.20 15.40
CA THR A 299 -16.66 -39.79 15.54
C THR A 299 -17.58 -40.52 14.55
N HIS A 300 -17.11 -40.78 13.32
CA HIS A 300 -17.89 -41.45 12.28
C HIS A 300 -17.68 -42.97 12.20
N ASN A 301 -17.01 -43.56 13.19
CA ASN A 301 -16.68 -45.00 13.25
C ASN A 301 -15.87 -45.52 12.06
N ASP A 302 -15.09 -44.65 11.42
CA ASP A 302 -14.10 -45.05 10.41
C ASP A 302 -12.90 -45.77 11.08
N PRO A 303 -12.12 -46.57 10.31
CA PRO A 303 -10.86 -47.13 10.79
C PRO A 303 -9.91 -46.04 11.31
N HIS A 304 -9.69 -46.05 12.63
CA HIS A 304 -8.87 -45.07 13.34
C HIS A 304 -7.39 -45.42 13.25
N SER A 305 -6.52 -44.42 13.42
CA SER A 305 -5.06 -44.61 13.32
C SER A 305 -4.41 -44.57 14.70
N GLY A 306 -3.45 -45.47 14.92
CA GLY A 306 -2.55 -45.37 16.08
C GLY A 306 -1.63 -44.15 15.99
N LEU A 307 -1.09 -43.70 17.13
CA LEU A 307 -0.21 -42.52 17.23
C LEU A 307 0.98 -42.58 16.25
N SER A 308 1.62 -43.73 16.11
CA SER A 308 2.74 -43.93 15.16
C SER A 308 2.35 -43.66 13.71
N SER A 309 1.13 -44.04 13.31
CA SER A 309 0.60 -43.79 11.97
C SER A 309 0.29 -42.32 11.74
N ILE A 310 -0.27 -41.63 12.75
CA ILE A 310 -0.51 -40.18 12.70
C ILE A 310 0.83 -39.43 12.59
N ARG A 311 1.82 -39.79 13.41
CA ARG A 311 3.18 -39.22 13.35
C ARG A 311 3.80 -39.40 11.96
N TYR A 312 3.67 -40.60 11.37
CA TYR A 312 4.15 -40.86 10.03
C TYR A 312 3.49 -39.96 8.97
N LYS A 313 2.17 -39.74 9.05
CA LYS A 313 1.47 -38.81 8.15
C LYS A 313 1.99 -37.38 8.27
N ILE A 314 2.26 -36.91 9.49
CA ILE A 314 2.82 -35.58 9.74
C ILE A 314 4.23 -35.47 9.13
N LEU A 315 5.10 -36.45 9.36
CA LEU A 315 6.44 -36.49 8.76
C LEU A 315 6.37 -36.49 7.22
N LYS A 316 5.43 -37.25 6.65
CA LYS A 316 5.21 -37.29 5.20
C LYS A 316 4.80 -35.92 4.65
N TRP A 317 3.88 -35.23 5.32
CA TRP A 317 3.52 -33.84 4.97
C TRP A 317 4.74 -32.90 4.95
N ILE A 318 5.61 -33.01 5.96
CA ILE A 318 6.82 -32.19 6.06
C ILE A 318 7.76 -32.50 4.90
N GLN A 319 7.98 -33.77 4.59
CA GLN A 319 8.84 -34.22 3.48
C GLN A 319 8.31 -33.78 2.11
N ASP A 320 7.01 -33.91 1.88
CA ASP A 320 6.37 -33.54 0.61
C ASP A 320 6.42 -32.02 0.37
N ILE A 321 6.35 -31.19 1.42
CA ILE A 321 6.32 -29.73 1.31
C ILE A 321 7.71 -29.08 1.38
N ASN A 322 8.69 -29.69 2.04
CA ASN A 322 10.04 -29.13 2.19
C ASN A 322 10.69 -28.68 0.86
N PRO A 323 10.56 -29.41 -0.26
CA PRO A 323 11.07 -28.98 -1.57
C PRO A 323 10.45 -27.66 -2.09
N MET A 324 9.28 -27.27 -1.59
CA MET A 324 8.59 -26.03 -1.99
C MET A 324 9.08 -24.80 -1.23
N PHE A 325 9.94 -24.95 -0.22
CA PHE A 325 10.45 -23.84 0.57
C PHE A 325 11.37 -22.94 -0.27
N LYS A 326 11.10 -21.63 -0.23
CA LYS A 326 11.95 -20.59 -0.81
C LYS A 326 12.68 -19.85 0.31
N VAL A 327 13.92 -20.26 0.55
CA VAL A 327 14.74 -19.75 1.67
C VAL A 327 15.61 -18.60 1.20
N ASN A 328 15.52 -17.47 1.88
CA ASN A 328 16.33 -16.26 1.63
C ASN A 328 17.12 -15.78 2.87
N LYS A 329 16.93 -16.44 4.02
CA LYS A 329 17.69 -16.20 5.25
C LYS A 329 18.29 -17.50 5.76
N CYS A 330 19.44 -17.41 6.40
CA CYS A 330 20.05 -18.56 7.05
C CYS A 330 19.22 -18.97 8.27
N SER A 331 19.08 -20.28 8.48
CA SER A 331 18.47 -20.80 9.71
C SER A 331 19.51 -20.84 10.83
N PRO A 332 19.09 -20.75 12.11
CA PRO A 332 19.97 -20.99 13.25
C PRO A 332 20.61 -22.39 13.21
N VAL A 333 21.81 -22.55 13.79
CA VAL A 333 22.60 -23.80 13.75
C VAL A 333 21.80 -25.03 14.21
N ARG A 334 20.92 -24.87 15.20
CA ARG A 334 20.03 -25.91 15.74
C ARG A 334 19.09 -26.56 14.71
N ILE A 335 18.96 -26.00 13.50
CA ILE A 335 18.17 -26.60 12.42
C ILE A 335 18.60 -28.04 12.11
N GLN A 336 19.88 -28.40 12.28
CA GLN A 336 20.38 -29.74 11.96
C GLN A 336 19.63 -30.85 12.71
N ASN A 337 19.35 -30.67 14.00
CA ASN A 337 18.59 -31.63 14.79
C ASN A 337 17.14 -31.75 14.29
N ILE A 338 16.53 -30.63 13.91
CA ILE A 338 15.16 -30.58 13.37
C ILE A 338 15.10 -31.32 12.02
N LEU A 339 16.08 -31.10 11.14
CA LEU A 339 16.19 -31.77 9.84
C LEU A 339 16.28 -33.29 10.00
N HIS A 340 17.09 -33.75 10.94
CA HIS A 340 17.23 -35.18 11.25
C HIS A 340 15.90 -35.79 11.72
N ILE A 341 15.22 -35.15 12.67
CA ILE A 341 13.93 -35.63 13.22
C ILE A 341 12.84 -35.63 12.14
N CYS A 342 12.79 -34.60 11.30
CA CYS A 342 11.83 -34.47 10.21
C CYS A 342 12.18 -35.34 8.98
N ARG A 343 13.42 -35.84 8.91
CA ARG A 343 14.01 -36.56 7.78
C ARG A 343 13.95 -35.75 6.48
N VAL A 344 14.36 -34.48 6.54
CA VAL A 344 14.42 -33.58 5.39
C VAL A 344 15.79 -32.94 5.23
N ASN A 345 16.13 -32.57 4.00
CA ASN A 345 17.42 -31.94 3.68
C ASN A 345 17.39 -30.42 3.88
N LEU A 346 18.58 -29.85 4.12
CA LEU A 346 18.75 -28.39 4.17
C LEU A 346 18.44 -27.77 2.80
N THR A 347 17.58 -26.76 2.78
CA THR A 347 17.24 -26.01 1.56
C THR A 347 18.29 -24.91 1.33
N PRO A 348 18.89 -24.82 0.12
CA PRO A 348 19.85 -23.76 -0.20
C PRO A 348 19.26 -22.36 -0.06
N VAL A 349 20.06 -21.42 0.46
CA VAL A 349 19.65 -20.02 0.61
C VAL A 349 19.84 -19.30 -0.73
N HIS A 350 18.75 -18.81 -1.33
CA HIS A 350 18.82 -17.96 -2.51
C HIS A 350 19.25 -16.54 -2.11
N ARG A 351 20.50 -16.20 -2.44
CA ARG A 351 21.02 -14.82 -2.32
C ARG A 351 21.09 -14.21 -3.71
N LYS A 352 20.61 -12.98 -3.86
CA LYS A 352 20.85 -12.24 -5.09
C LYS A 352 22.33 -11.82 -5.16
N PRO A 353 22.92 -11.77 -6.37
CA PRO A 353 24.32 -11.43 -6.52
C PRO A 353 24.58 -9.99 -6.03
N ILE A 354 25.70 -9.80 -5.34
CA ILE A 354 26.18 -8.48 -4.95
C ILE A 354 26.58 -7.72 -6.23
N LYS A 355 26.14 -6.47 -6.37
CA LYS A 355 26.56 -5.58 -7.45
C LYS A 355 27.39 -4.44 -6.88
N VAL A 356 28.53 -4.19 -7.50
CA VAL A 356 29.38 -3.03 -7.19
C VAL A 356 29.07 -1.94 -8.20
N VAL A 357 28.70 -0.76 -7.72
CA VAL A 357 28.30 0.39 -8.55
C VAL A 357 29.15 1.61 -8.20
N ARG A 358 29.39 2.49 -9.18
CA ARG A 358 30.21 3.69 -9.03
C ARG A 358 29.52 4.88 -9.67
N TRP A 359 29.74 6.06 -9.10
CA TRP A 359 29.36 7.32 -9.73
C TRP A 359 30.29 7.63 -10.90
N SER A 360 29.77 8.32 -11.92
CA SER A 360 30.53 8.76 -13.10
C SER A 360 30.20 10.21 -13.44
N THR A 361 31.22 10.97 -13.83
CA THR A 361 31.07 12.34 -14.33
C THR A 361 30.30 12.38 -15.65
N PRO A 362 29.57 13.47 -15.95
CA PRO A 362 28.93 13.65 -17.25
C PRO A 362 29.97 13.98 -18.34
N PRO A 363 29.60 13.93 -19.63
CA PRO A 363 30.47 14.35 -20.73
C PRO A 363 30.91 15.83 -20.60
N PRO A 364 32.08 16.22 -21.17
CA PRO A 364 32.51 17.60 -21.19
C PRO A 364 31.44 18.54 -21.79
N GLY A 365 31.22 19.67 -21.12
CA GLY A 365 30.20 20.66 -21.51
C GLY A 365 28.79 20.37 -20.99
N TYR A 366 28.58 19.26 -20.28
CA TYR A 366 27.36 18.99 -19.52
C TYR A 366 27.58 19.21 -18.03
N PHE A 367 26.53 19.68 -17.36
CA PHE A 367 26.39 19.59 -15.91
C PHE A 367 25.57 18.35 -15.59
N ILE A 368 25.76 17.78 -14.40
CA ILE A 368 24.93 16.68 -13.90
C ILE A 368 24.05 17.18 -12.76
N LEU A 369 22.75 16.93 -12.88
CA LEU A 369 21.75 17.21 -11.84
C LEU A 369 21.32 15.89 -11.23
N ASN A 370 21.68 15.66 -9.97
CA ASN A 370 21.13 14.58 -9.16
C ASN A 370 19.97 15.13 -8.32
N THR A 371 18.81 14.49 -8.35
CA THR A 371 17.67 14.84 -7.48
C THR A 371 17.16 13.61 -6.75
N ASP A 372 16.57 13.83 -5.59
CA ASP A 372 15.89 12.79 -4.81
C ASP A 372 14.68 13.39 -4.06
N GLY A 373 13.69 12.54 -3.82
CA GLY A 373 12.52 12.83 -3.02
C GLY A 373 12.53 12.03 -1.70
N SER A 374 12.20 12.69 -0.60
CA SER A 374 11.99 12.05 0.70
C SER A 374 10.53 12.17 1.11
N ALA A 375 9.91 11.07 1.53
CA ALA A 375 8.58 11.07 2.09
C ALA A 375 8.51 10.26 3.39
N ALA A 376 8.08 10.90 4.48
CA ALA A 376 7.97 10.30 5.80
C ALA A 376 6.78 10.90 6.56
N ASN A 377 6.02 10.08 7.30
CA ASN A 377 4.86 10.51 8.09
C ASN A 377 3.88 11.40 7.29
N SER A 378 3.60 11.01 6.05
CA SER A 378 2.75 11.75 5.10
C SER A 378 3.25 13.14 4.70
N SER A 379 4.47 13.52 5.10
CA SER A 379 5.16 14.73 4.60
C SER A 379 6.12 14.38 3.47
N ALA A 380 6.37 15.32 2.59
CA ALA A 380 7.27 15.22 1.46
C ALA A 380 8.29 16.36 1.48
N ALA A 381 9.52 16.06 1.07
CA ALA A 381 10.61 17.00 0.87
C ALA A 381 11.44 16.55 -0.33
N GLY A 382 12.18 17.46 -0.93
CA GLY A 382 13.02 17.18 -2.09
C GLY A 382 14.38 17.82 -1.94
N GLY A 383 15.35 17.31 -2.67
CA GLY A 383 16.67 17.91 -2.72
C GLY A 383 17.42 17.51 -3.97
N GLY A 384 18.49 18.23 -4.23
CA GLY A 384 19.32 17.94 -5.37
C GLY A 384 20.65 18.67 -5.34
N VAL A 385 21.54 18.20 -6.22
CA VAL A 385 22.92 18.66 -6.33
C VAL A 385 23.25 18.79 -7.82
N VAL A 386 23.74 19.95 -8.19
CA VAL A 386 24.26 20.25 -9.53
C VAL A 386 25.78 20.18 -9.47
N ARG A 387 26.39 19.43 -10.38
CA ARG A 387 27.85 19.32 -10.49
C ARG A 387 28.34 19.59 -11.90
N ASP A 388 29.55 20.10 -12.03
CA ASP A 388 30.21 20.28 -13.33
C ASP A 388 30.70 18.95 -13.93
N TYR A 389 31.32 19.03 -15.12
CA TYR A 389 31.88 17.88 -15.82
C TYR A 389 33.09 17.22 -15.11
N GLN A 390 33.66 17.88 -14.11
CA GLN A 390 34.74 17.34 -13.26
C GLN A 390 34.19 16.76 -11.94
N GLY A 391 32.88 16.87 -11.71
CA GLY A 391 32.21 16.41 -10.50
C GLY A 391 32.28 17.36 -9.32
N HIS A 392 32.70 18.63 -9.51
CA HIS A 392 32.62 19.65 -8.47
C HIS A 392 31.17 20.12 -8.29
N ILE A 393 30.75 20.28 -7.04
CA ILE A 393 29.45 20.86 -6.73
C ILE A 393 29.46 22.34 -7.13
N VAL A 394 28.46 22.74 -7.91
CA VAL A 394 28.24 24.14 -8.31
C VAL A 394 26.99 24.73 -7.69
N ALA A 395 26.01 23.89 -7.36
CA ALA A 395 24.84 24.29 -6.59
C ALA A 395 24.23 23.07 -5.89
N ALA A 396 23.47 23.31 -4.82
CA ALA A 396 22.63 22.32 -4.18
C ALA A 396 21.37 22.97 -3.65
N PHE A 397 20.32 22.20 -3.40
CA PHE A 397 19.09 22.72 -2.80
C PHE A 397 18.38 21.66 -1.96
N HIS A 398 17.54 22.14 -1.04
CA HIS A 398 16.49 21.34 -0.42
C HIS A 398 15.20 22.14 -0.29
N ARG A 399 14.07 21.45 -0.28
CA ARG A 399 12.74 22.02 -0.18
C ARG A 399 11.84 21.16 0.70
N PHE A 400 10.96 21.79 1.46
CA PHE A 400 9.90 21.10 2.20
C PHE A 400 8.55 21.33 1.51
N TYR A 401 7.90 20.25 1.09
CA TYR A 401 6.68 20.32 0.30
C TYR A 401 5.40 20.18 1.13
N GLY A 402 5.50 19.94 2.44
CA GLY A 402 4.34 19.67 3.28
C GLY A 402 3.75 18.27 3.00
N PRO A 403 2.43 18.07 3.14
CA PRO A 403 1.80 16.78 2.90
C PRO A 403 2.06 16.23 1.49
N GLY A 404 2.48 14.97 1.37
CA GLY A 404 2.84 14.42 0.07
C GLY A 404 3.27 12.96 0.04
N THR A 405 3.37 12.41 -1.17
CA THR A 405 3.84 11.05 -1.43
C THR A 405 5.28 11.04 -1.94
N ASN A 406 5.93 9.87 -1.94
CA ASN A 406 7.27 9.73 -2.51
C ASN A 406 7.31 10.19 -3.98
N ASN A 407 6.34 9.79 -4.80
CA ASN A 407 6.29 10.17 -6.21
C ASN A 407 6.11 11.69 -6.41
N LEU A 408 5.38 12.36 -5.52
CA LEU A 408 5.26 13.81 -5.50
C LEU A 408 6.61 14.45 -5.16
N ALA A 409 7.26 13.99 -4.10
CA ALA A 409 8.57 14.48 -3.66
C ALA A 409 9.60 14.40 -4.77
N GLU A 410 9.70 13.24 -5.43
CA GLU A 410 10.61 12.97 -6.54
C GLU A 410 10.34 13.86 -7.76
N SER A 411 9.06 14.04 -8.11
CA SER A 411 8.68 14.89 -9.25
C SER A 411 8.97 16.36 -8.95
N ARG A 412 8.68 16.83 -7.73
CA ARG A 412 8.95 18.22 -7.33
C ARG A 412 10.44 18.50 -7.20
N ALA A 413 11.23 17.56 -6.68
CA ALA A 413 12.68 17.69 -6.62
C ALA A 413 13.28 17.86 -8.03
N LEU A 414 12.80 17.08 -9.00
CA LEU A 414 13.18 17.25 -10.40
C LEU A 414 12.80 18.65 -10.93
N LEU A 415 11.57 19.10 -10.70
CA LEU A 415 11.10 20.41 -11.11
C LEU A 415 11.97 21.54 -10.54
N ASP A 416 12.22 21.53 -9.22
CA ASP A 416 13.02 22.55 -8.53
C ASP A 416 14.48 22.55 -9.00
N GLY A 417 15.06 21.37 -9.23
CA GLY A 417 16.42 21.24 -9.76
C GLY A 417 16.57 21.78 -11.17
N LEU A 418 15.60 21.51 -12.06
CA LEU A 418 15.58 22.07 -13.41
C LEU A 418 15.36 23.59 -13.39
N ALA A 419 14.49 24.08 -12.52
CA ALA A 419 14.25 25.51 -12.36
C ALA A 419 15.52 26.24 -11.87
N LEU A 420 16.24 25.65 -10.91
CA LEU A 420 17.52 26.16 -10.43
C LEU A 420 18.58 26.20 -11.55
N CYS A 421 18.70 25.13 -12.34
CA CYS A 421 19.64 25.10 -13.47
C CYS A 421 19.31 26.20 -14.50
N LYS A 422 18.03 26.39 -14.83
CA LYS A 422 17.58 27.47 -15.72
C LYS A 422 17.93 28.85 -15.15
N GLN A 423 17.71 29.09 -13.86
CA GLN A 423 18.05 30.33 -13.18
C GLN A 423 19.56 30.63 -13.23
N MET A 424 20.39 29.59 -13.14
CA MET A 424 21.85 29.70 -13.24
C MET A 424 22.38 29.84 -14.68
N GLY A 425 21.50 29.79 -15.69
CA GLY A 425 21.90 29.80 -17.10
C GLY A 425 22.53 28.48 -17.57
N ILE A 426 22.42 27.40 -16.80
CA ILE A 426 22.89 26.08 -17.17
C ILE A 426 21.88 25.45 -18.14
N ARG A 427 22.32 25.19 -19.38
CA ARG A 427 21.43 24.67 -20.45
C ARG A 427 21.60 23.18 -20.76
N ARG A 428 22.83 22.66 -20.70
CA ARG A 428 23.16 21.26 -21.05
C ARG A 428 23.29 20.43 -19.78
N ILE A 429 22.29 19.59 -19.52
CA ILE A 429 22.12 18.93 -18.23
C ILE A 429 21.89 17.42 -18.42
N GLU A 430 22.72 16.62 -17.78
CA GLU A 430 22.47 15.20 -17.55
C GLU A 430 21.74 15.04 -16.21
N VAL A 431 20.47 14.67 -16.26
CA VAL A 431 19.66 14.45 -15.06
C VAL A 431 19.75 13.00 -14.63
N ARG A 432 20.12 12.76 -13.37
CA ARG A 432 20.17 11.44 -12.75
C ARG A 432 19.21 11.38 -11.56
N VAL A 433 18.18 10.55 -11.71
CA VAL A 433 17.19 10.26 -10.65
C VAL A 433 17.29 8.80 -10.24
N ASP A 434 17.04 8.47 -8.99
CA ASP A 434 16.93 7.07 -8.54
C ASP A 434 15.49 6.52 -8.60
N SER A 435 14.50 7.39 -8.80
CA SER A 435 13.15 6.98 -9.16
C SER A 435 13.05 6.52 -10.63
N ARG A 436 12.97 5.19 -10.82
CA ARG A 436 12.72 4.60 -12.14
C ARG A 436 11.39 5.06 -12.75
N LEU A 437 10.39 5.38 -11.92
CA LEU A 437 9.11 5.90 -12.39
C LEU A 437 9.27 7.30 -12.98
N VAL A 438 9.94 8.22 -12.28
CA VAL A 438 10.21 9.58 -12.78
C VAL A 438 10.99 9.53 -14.10
N ALA A 439 12.03 8.70 -14.18
CA ALA A 439 12.78 8.51 -15.42
C ALA A 439 11.87 7.97 -16.55
N SER A 440 10.97 7.02 -16.25
CA SER A 440 10.05 6.43 -17.23
C SER A 440 8.97 7.43 -17.70
N TRP A 441 8.46 8.26 -16.79
CA TRP A 441 7.51 9.33 -17.09
C TRP A 441 8.13 10.36 -18.03
N PHE A 442 9.38 10.77 -17.78
CA PHE A 442 10.09 11.69 -18.69
C PHE A 442 10.17 11.14 -20.11
N HIS A 443 10.43 9.84 -20.27
CA HIS A 443 10.53 9.16 -21.57
C HIS A 443 9.20 8.64 -22.14
N TYR A 444 8.05 9.06 -21.61
CA TYR A 444 6.71 8.64 -22.07
C TYR A 444 6.50 7.11 -22.08
N LYS A 445 7.21 6.37 -21.22
CA LYS A 445 7.12 4.90 -21.15
C LYS A 445 5.94 4.40 -20.30
N CYS A 446 5.34 5.28 -19.52
CA CYS A 446 4.17 4.99 -18.71
C CYS A 446 3.36 6.28 -18.45
N GLU A 447 2.08 6.12 -18.10
CA GLU A 447 1.20 7.25 -17.79
C GLU A 447 1.57 7.92 -16.47
N ILE A 448 1.49 9.24 -16.46
CA ILE A 448 1.72 10.08 -15.28
C ILE A 448 0.42 10.14 -14.47
N PRO A 449 0.46 9.88 -13.16
CA PRO A 449 -0.72 10.03 -12.31
C PRO A 449 -1.34 11.42 -12.43
N TRP A 450 -2.67 11.52 -12.50
CA TRP A 450 -3.36 12.79 -12.69
C TRP A 450 -2.99 13.83 -11.63
N SER A 451 -2.79 13.39 -10.38
CA SER A 451 -2.41 14.22 -9.24
C SER A 451 -1.00 14.82 -9.35
N LEU A 452 -0.16 14.31 -10.27
CA LEU A 452 1.18 14.81 -10.53
C LEU A 452 1.26 15.62 -11.83
N LEU A 453 0.20 15.62 -12.66
CA LEU A 453 0.22 16.23 -13.98
C LEU A 453 0.60 17.71 -13.93
N ARG A 454 0.14 18.47 -12.92
CA ARG A 454 0.45 19.91 -12.82
C ARG A 454 1.97 20.15 -12.81
N TRP A 455 2.71 19.38 -12.01
CA TRP A 455 4.15 19.50 -11.88
C TRP A 455 4.86 19.01 -13.13
N TRP A 456 4.34 17.94 -13.74
CA TRP A 456 4.91 17.39 -14.96
C TRP A 456 4.73 18.32 -16.15
N LEU A 457 3.64 19.07 -16.26
CA LEU A 457 3.48 20.11 -17.28
C LEU A 457 4.59 21.17 -17.16
N MET A 458 4.86 21.66 -15.95
CA MET A 458 5.97 22.60 -15.69
C MET A 458 7.34 21.99 -16.02
N ILE A 459 7.56 20.71 -15.69
CA ILE A 459 8.79 19.99 -16.09
C ILE A 459 8.92 19.93 -17.62
N ARG A 460 7.82 19.71 -18.35
CA ARG A 460 7.83 19.70 -19.82
C ARG A 460 8.15 21.06 -20.40
N GLU A 461 7.62 22.14 -19.85
CA GLU A 461 7.96 23.51 -20.27
C GLU A 461 9.45 23.81 -20.08
N LEU A 462 10.03 23.41 -18.93
CA LEU A 462 11.47 23.52 -18.71
C LEU A 462 12.27 22.66 -19.68
N ALA A 463 11.81 21.44 -19.97
CA ALA A 463 12.47 20.53 -20.90
C ALA A 463 12.45 21.03 -22.37
N GLN A 464 11.56 21.95 -22.73
CA GLN A 464 11.56 22.57 -24.07
C GLN A 464 12.69 23.59 -24.26
N VAL A 465 13.17 24.20 -23.17
CA VAL A 465 14.19 25.26 -23.21
C VAL A 465 15.57 24.81 -22.72
N LEU A 466 15.67 23.61 -22.15
CA LEU A 466 16.90 22.99 -21.65
C LEU A 466 17.26 21.78 -22.53
N ASP A 467 18.56 21.55 -22.74
CA ASP A 467 19.07 20.33 -23.37
C ASP A 467 19.29 19.26 -22.30
N LEU A 468 18.32 18.35 -22.17
CA LEU A 468 18.23 17.38 -21.08
C LEU A 468 18.49 15.94 -21.55
N VAL A 469 19.39 15.24 -20.84
CA VAL A 469 19.53 13.79 -20.91
C VAL A 469 19.12 13.19 -19.57
N VAL A 470 17.97 12.54 -19.50
CA VAL A 470 17.43 11.99 -18.24
C VAL A 470 17.69 10.49 -18.13
N GLY A 471 18.32 10.07 -17.05
CA GLY A 471 18.66 8.67 -16.78
C GLY A 471 18.38 8.25 -15.34
N HIS A 472 18.13 6.94 -15.17
CA HIS A 472 18.03 6.34 -13.84
C HIS A 472 19.41 5.97 -13.28
N VAL A 473 19.63 6.17 -11.98
CA VAL A 473 20.79 5.67 -11.23
C VAL A 473 20.35 4.82 -10.05
N TYR A 474 21.24 3.98 -9.53
CA TYR A 474 20.96 3.28 -8.28
C TYR A 474 21.02 4.26 -7.10
N ARG A 475 20.14 4.08 -6.11
CA ARG A 475 20.03 4.94 -4.92
C ARG A 475 21.37 5.15 -4.21
N GLU A 476 22.20 4.11 -4.14
CA GLU A 476 23.51 4.19 -3.51
C GLU A 476 24.42 5.23 -4.17
N VAL A 477 24.29 5.41 -5.49
CA VAL A 477 25.04 6.38 -6.32
C VAL A 477 24.38 7.77 -6.31
N ASN A 478 23.18 7.89 -5.74
CA ASN A 478 22.43 9.15 -5.61
C ASN A 478 22.56 9.76 -4.19
N ALA A 479 23.46 9.25 -3.35
CA ALA A 479 23.57 9.61 -1.94
C ALA A 479 23.66 11.12 -1.64
N PRO A 480 24.36 11.95 -2.45
CA PRO A 480 24.35 13.41 -2.27
C PRO A 480 22.94 14.04 -2.36
N ALA A 481 22.11 13.60 -3.30
CA ALA A 481 20.75 14.12 -3.45
C ALA A 481 19.82 13.60 -2.33
N ASP A 482 19.96 12.33 -1.94
CA ASP A 482 19.23 11.72 -0.81
C ASP A 482 19.51 12.44 0.51
N PHE A 483 20.77 12.81 0.75
CA PHE A 483 21.14 13.64 1.90
C PHE A 483 20.43 15.00 1.85
N MET A 484 20.41 15.68 0.69
CA MET A 484 19.75 16.97 0.57
C MET A 484 18.22 16.89 0.76
N ALA A 485 17.58 15.85 0.22
CA ALA A 485 16.15 15.61 0.42
C ALA A 485 15.83 15.33 1.90
N SER A 486 16.68 14.53 2.56
CA SER A 486 16.59 14.27 4.00
C SER A 486 16.79 15.53 4.84
N LEU A 487 17.70 16.42 4.43
CA LEU A 487 17.92 17.71 5.08
C LEU A 487 16.65 18.56 5.01
N GLY A 488 16.02 18.70 3.84
CA GLY A 488 14.74 19.41 3.69
C GLY A 488 13.60 18.83 4.53
N MET A 489 13.55 17.50 4.70
CA MET A 489 12.59 16.85 5.59
C MET A 489 12.83 17.21 7.06
N SER A 490 14.10 17.22 7.48
CA SER A 490 14.50 17.49 8.87
C SER A 490 14.39 18.97 9.25
N SER A 491 14.78 19.87 8.36
CA SER A 491 14.77 21.32 8.60
C SER A 491 13.40 21.94 8.36
N ARG A 492 12.53 21.26 7.60
CA ARG A 492 11.22 21.76 7.13
C ARG A 492 11.33 23.14 6.50
N SER A 493 12.39 23.32 5.71
CA SER A 493 12.74 24.60 5.13
C SER A 493 13.26 24.47 3.71
N ASP A 494 13.44 25.64 3.12
CA ASP A 494 13.62 25.85 1.71
C ASP A 494 14.93 26.63 1.50
N HIS A 495 15.91 26.05 0.81
CA HIS A 495 17.21 26.68 0.66
C HIS A 495 17.93 26.30 -0.64
N ASN A 496 18.63 27.27 -1.23
CA ASN A 496 19.54 27.09 -2.36
C ASN A 496 20.96 27.44 -1.90
N PHE A 497 21.90 26.53 -2.11
CA PHE A 497 23.33 26.70 -1.84
C PHE A 497 24.05 26.98 -3.17
N MET A 498 24.70 28.13 -3.26
CA MET A 498 25.61 28.48 -4.37
C MET A 498 27.09 28.39 -3.95
N SER A 499 27.32 28.42 -2.64
CA SER A 499 28.60 28.28 -1.95
C SER A 499 28.31 27.75 -0.54
N ASP A 500 29.34 27.54 0.29
CA ASP A 500 29.20 27.08 1.68
C ASP A 500 28.35 25.82 1.84
N PHE A 501 28.63 24.83 1.00
CA PHE A 501 27.91 23.56 0.99
C PHE A 501 28.06 22.81 2.31
N PRO A 502 27.01 22.08 2.78
CA PRO A 502 27.11 21.26 3.98
C PRO A 502 28.31 20.29 3.91
N ALA A 503 29.11 20.22 4.97
CA ALA A 503 30.35 19.44 4.98
C ALA A 503 30.15 17.96 4.62
N TYR A 504 29.03 17.37 5.05
CA TYR A 504 28.68 15.99 4.72
C TYR A 504 28.39 15.81 3.22
N LEU A 505 27.69 16.76 2.59
CA LEU A 505 27.46 16.77 1.14
C LEU A 505 28.79 16.80 0.37
N VAL A 506 29.71 17.69 0.78
CA VAL A 506 31.04 17.80 0.17
C VAL A 506 31.81 16.49 0.31
N GLY A 507 31.73 15.84 1.47
CA GLY A 507 32.31 14.52 1.71
C GLY A 507 31.80 13.46 0.74
N LEU A 508 30.48 13.35 0.56
CA LEU A 508 29.86 12.40 -0.37
C LEU A 508 30.28 12.66 -1.83
N ALA A 509 30.21 13.90 -2.29
CA ALA A 509 30.61 14.26 -3.65
C ALA A 509 32.11 14.01 -3.90
N ARG A 510 32.96 14.18 -2.88
CA ARG A 510 34.39 13.86 -2.97
C ARG A 510 34.62 12.34 -3.14
N LEU A 511 33.87 11.51 -2.41
CA LEU A 511 33.95 10.04 -2.56
C LEU A 511 33.52 9.60 -3.97
N ASP A 512 32.43 10.16 -4.48
CA ASP A 512 31.98 9.95 -5.86
C ASP A 512 33.08 10.28 -6.87
N ARG A 513 33.69 11.46 -6.74
CA ARG A 513 34.77 11.92 -7.63
C ARG A 513 36.04 11.06 -7.54
N MET A 514 36.31 10.48 -6.38
CA MET A 514 37.41 9.53 -6.19
C MET A 514 37.10 8.12 -6.73
N GLY A 515 35.88 7.88 -7.23
CA GLY A 515 35.49 6.59 -7.79
C GLY A 515 35.26 5.50 -6.72
N PHE A 516 34.96 5.90 -5.48
CA PHE A 516 34.67 4.95 -4.41
C PHE A 516 33.47 4.07 -4.78
N PRO A 517 33.57 2.74 -4.64
CA PRO A 517 32.48 1.83 -4.97
C PRO A 517 31.41 1.79 -3.89
N TYR A 518 30.16 1.71 -4.33
CA TYR A 518 29.01 1.36 -3.49
C TYR A 518 28.63 -0.10 -3.68
N ILE A 519 28.20 -0.75 -2.60
CA ILE A 519 27.79 -2.16 -2.60
C ILE A 519 26.27 -2.24 -2.57
N ARG A 520 25.69 -2.82 -3.62
CA ARG A 520 24.27 -3.14 -3.69
C ARG A 520 24.05 -4.61 -3.41
N ILE A 521 23.33 -4.89 -2.34
CA ILE A 521 22.81 -6.23 -2.04
C ILE A 521 21.51 -6.38 -2.82
N GLY A 522 21.44 -7.37 -3.71
CA GLY A 522 20.38 -7.47 -4.73
C GLY A 522 18.96 -7.57 -4.19
#